data_AF-A0A967VPT8-F1
#
_entry.id   AF-A0A967VPT8-F1
#
_cell.length_a   1.000
_cell.length_b   1.000
_cell.length_c   1.000
_cell.angle_alpha   90.00
_cell.angle_beta   90.00
_cell.angle_gamma   90.00
#
_symmetry.space_group_name_H-M   'P 1'
#
loop_
_entity.id
_entity.type
_entity.pdbx_description
1 polymer ?
#
loop_
_entity_poly.entity_id
_entity_poly.type
_entity_poly.pdbx_seq_one_letter_code
_entity_poly.pdbx_strand_id
1 'polypeptide(L)'
;MSGGASHYRLLVFDWDGTVADSEQRIVAAARAAIGMLDLPERSDEAIRGIIGLAMSEAFQALFPEVPAHQEDRFIACYREHYLARTVDPVPLFPRA
;
A
#
# COMPACT_ATOMS: atom_id res chain seq x y z
N MET A 1 -10.79 34.88 -28.76
CA MET A 1 -10.87 34.22 -27.44
C MET A 1 -9.64 33.34 -27.33
N SER A 2 -8.65 33.70 -26.51
CA SER A 2 -7.47 32.85 -26.27
C SER A 2 -7.61 32.25 -24.87
N GLY A 3 -7.82 30.93 -24.81
CA GLY A 3 -7.75 30.16 -23.58
C GLY A 3 -6.31 30.15 -23.08
N GLY A 4 -6.05 30.82 -21.96
CA GLY A 4 -4.76 30.81 -21.30
C GLY A 4 -4.44 29.42 -20.78
N ALA A 5 -3.33 28.84 -21.24
CA ALA A 5 -2.81 27.57 -20.75
C ALA A 5 -2.59 27.64 -19.23
N SER A 6 -3.13 26.68 -18.46
CA SER A 6 -2.83 26.55 -17.04
C SER A 6 -1.36 26.19 -16.86
N HIS A 7 -0.53 27.17 -16.53
CA HIS A 7 0.85 26.93 -16.14
C HIS A 7 0.86 26.51 -14.67
N TYR A 8 0.78 25.20 -14.43
CA TYR A 8 1.00 24.66 -13.10
C TYR A 8 2.44 24.96 -12.67
N ARG A 9 2.60 25.60 -11.49
CA ARG A 9 3.92 25.84 -10.89
C ARG A 9 4.42 24.67 -10.05
N LEU A 10 3.52 23.77 -9.65
CA LEU A 10 3.80 22.57 -8.87
C LEU A 10 2.72 21.53 -9.16
N LEU A 11 3.16 20.29 -9.36
CA LEU A 11 2.31 19.10 -9.39
C LEU A 11 2.88 18.14 -8.36
N VAL A 12 2.02 17.63 -7.48
CA VAL A 12 2.36 16.59 -6.50
C VAL A 12 1.51 15.38 -6.85
N PHE A 13 2.17 14.24 -7.00
CA PHE A 13 1.53 12.97 -7.27
C PHE A 13 1.64 12.09 -6.05
N ASP A 14 0.56 11.35 -5.79
CA ASP A 14 0.66 10.18 -4.93
C ASP A 14 1.54 9.11 -5.60
N TRP A 15 2.05 8.16 -4.82
CA TRP A 15 2.99 7.14 -5.29
C TRP A 15 2.27 5.86 -5.72
N ASP A 16 1.71 5.13 -4.76
CA ASP A 16 1.13 3.80 -4.95
C ASP A 16 -0.18 3.87 -5.74
N GLY A 17 -0.28 3.14 -6.86
CA GLY A 17 -1.48 3.16 -7.70
C GLY A 17 -1.65 4.44 -8.53
N THR A 18 -0.71 5.40 -8.43
CA THR A 18 -0.69 6.62 -9.26
C THR A 18 0.54 6.67 -10.16
N VAL A 19 1.74 6.63 -9.58
CA VAL A 19 3.02 6.63 -10.33
C VAL A 19 3.57 5.21 -10.43
N ALA A 20 3.54 4.48 -9.31
CA ALA A 20 4.07 3.14 -9.19
C ALA A 20 2.95 2.08 -9.29
N ASP A 21 3.20 1.05 -10.11
CA ASP A 21 2.39 -0.16 -10.17
C ASP A 21 2.83 -1.12 -9.04
N SER A 22 2.56 -0.69 -7.80
CA SER A 22 3.00 -1.34 -6.56
C SER A 22 2.01 -2.35 -5.99
N GLU A 23 0.82 -2.46 -6.59
CA GLU A 23 -0.32 -3.20 -6.05
C GLU A 23 0.05 -4.63 -5.66
N GLN A 24 0.65 -5.38 -6.59
CA GLN A 24 1.02 -6.78 -6.35
C GLN A 24 2.03 -6.94 -5.22
N ARG A 25 2.93 -5.96 -5.05
CA ARG A 25 3.93 -5.97 -3.98
C ARG A 25 3.29 -5.71 -2.62
N ILE A 26 2.37 -4.74 -2.54
CA ILE A 26 1.59 -4.45 -1.34
C ILE A 26 0.80 -5.69 -0.92
N VAL A 27 0.08 -6.30 -1.86
CA VAL A 27 -0.71 -7.52 -1.60
C VAL A 27 0.19 -8.66 -1.10
N ALA A 28 1.32 -8.91 -1.76
CA ALA A 28 2.23 -9.97 -1.34
C ALA A 28 2.82 -9.74 0.06
N ALA A 29 3.20 -8.50 0.39
CA ALA A 29 3.76 -8.15 1.69
C ALA A 29 2.71 -8.29 2.81
N ALA A 30 1.48 -7.81 2.57
CA ALA A 30 0.39 -7.94 3.53
C ALA A 30 0.03 -9.42 3.78
N ARG A 31 -0.10 -10.24 2.73
CA ARG A 31 -0.37 -11.68 2.89
C ARG A 31 0.71 -12.39 3.70
N ALA A 32 1.98 -12.05 3.47
CA ALA A 32 3.09 -12.61 4.24
C ALA A 32 2.99 -12.23 5.72
N ALA A 33 2.72 -10.97 6.03
CA ALA A 33 2.54 -10.51 7.40
C ALA A 33 1.34 -11.16 8.10
N ILE A 34 0.21 -11.29 7.39
CA ILE A 34 -1.00 -11.98 7.89
C ILE A 34 -0.66 -13.41 8.28
N GLY A 35 -0.02 -14.17 7.38
CA GLY A 35 0.35 -15.56 7.62
C GLY A 35 1.38 -15.73 8.74
N MET A 36 2.38 -14.85 8.82
CA MET A 36 3.41 -14.91 9.86
C MET A 36 2.89 -14.59 11.27
N LEU A 37 1.86 -13.74 11.36
CA LEU A 37 1.29 -13.32 12.64
C LEU A 37 0.04 -14.12 13.04
N ASP A 38 -0.35 -15.11 12.23
CA ASP A 38 -1.56 -15.91 12.42
C ASP A 38 -2.81 -15.03 12.55
N LEU A 39 -2.88 -13.96 11.75
CA LEU A 39 -4.04 -13.06 11.70
C LEU A 39 -5.14 -13.67 10.83
N PRO A 40 -6.41 -13.28 11.04
CA PRO A 40 -7.52 -13.70 10.19
C PRO A 40 -7.22 -13.41 8.71
N GLU A 41 -7.38 -14.40 7.83
CA GLU A 41 -7.08 -14.20 6.40
C GLU A 41 -7.93 -13.08 5.77
N ARG A 42 -7.35 -12.39 4.79
CA ARG A 42 -8.02 -11.35 3.99
C ARG A 42 -7.87 -11.65 2.51
N SER A 43 -8.93 -11.35 1.76
CA SER A 43 -8.88 -11.43 0.30
C SER A 43 -7.92 -10.39 -0.25
N ASP A 44 -7.33 -10.68 -1.41
CA ASP A 44 -6.50 -9.71 -2.12
C ASP A 44 -7.28 -8.43 -2.41
N GLU A 45 -8.59 -8.52 -2.67
CA GLU A 45 -9.46 -7.36 -2.86
C GLU A 45 -9.55 -6.47 -1.60
N ALA A 46 -9.71 -7.06 -0.42
CA ALA A 46 -9.71 -6.31 0.84
C ALA A 46 -8.38 -5.60 1.08
N ILE A 47 -7.26 -6.27 0.75
CA ILE A 47 -5.91 -5.70 0.86
C ILE A 47 -5.69 -4.58 -0.18
N ARG A 48 -6.17 -4.73 -1.42
CA ARG A 48 -6.14 -3.63 -2.40
C ARG A 48 -6.95 -2.43 -1.94
N GLY A 49 -8.07 -2.68 -1.26
CA GLY A 49 -8.95 -1.63 -0.74
C GLY A 49 -8.29 -0.68 0.27
N ILE A 50 -7.14 -1.05 0.85
CA ILE A 50 -6.41 -0.19 1.80
C ILE A 50 -5.22 0.56 1.19
N ILE A 51 -4.96 0.43 -0.12
CA ILE A 51 -3.88 1.17 -0.80
C ILE A 51 -4.18 2.67 -0.75
N GLY A 52 -3.18 3.46 -0.32
CA GLY A 52 -3.29 4.90 -0.12
C GLY A 52 -3.71 5.33 1.29
N LEU A 53 -4.11 4.39 2.16
CA LEU A 53 -4.41 4.69 3.56
C LEU A 53 -3.14 4.79 4.42
N ALA A 54 -3.23 5.56 5.51
CA ALA A 54 -2.20 5.49 6.54
C ALA A 54 -2.17 4.09 7.17
N MET A 55 -1.00 3.64 7.63
CA MET A 55 -0.85 2.23 8.06
C MET A 55 -1.75 1.82 9.22
N SER A 56 -2.02 2.73 10.15
CA SER A 56 -2.97 2.49 11.23
C SER A 56 -4.40 2.32 10.70
N GLU A 57 -4.82 3.21 9.81
CA GLU A 57 -6.15 3.14 9.17
C GLU A 57 -6.31 1.85 8.35
N ALA A 58 -5.28 1.46 7.60
CA ALA A 58 -5.25 0.21 6.86
C ALA A 58 -5.39 -1.01 7.77
N PHE A 59 -4.67 -1.04 8.90
CA PHE A 59 -4.78 -2.12 9.88
C PHE A 59 -6.19 -2.19 10.47
N GLN A 60 -6.77 -1.06 10.88
CA GLN A 60 -8.12 -1.02 11.43
C GLN A 60 -9.21 -1.39 10.40
N ALA A 61 -9.02 -1.02 9.14
CA ALA A 61 -9.92 -1.40 8.06
C ALA A 61 -9.87 -2.89 7.74
N LEU A 62 -8.68 -3.50 7.77
CA LEU A 62 -8.51 -4.94 7.57
C LEU A 62 -8.95 -5.75 8.78
N PHE A 63 -8.67 -5.28 10.00
CA PHE A 63 -8.80 -6.07 11.21
C PHE A 63 -9.59 -5.36 12.32
N PRO A 64 -10.84 -4.94 12.06
CA PRO A 64 -11.66 -4.27 13.08
C PRO A 64 -11.91 -5.15 14.33
N GLU A 65 -11.76 -6.46 14.20
CA GLU A 65 -11.92 -7.42 15.30
C GLU A 65 -10.61 -7.74 16.04
N VAL A 66 -9.45 -7.34 15.53
CA VAL A 66 -8.15 -7.69 16.12
C VAL A 66 -7.73 -6.62 17.13
N PRO A 67 -7.22 -7.01 18.31
CA PRO A 67 -6.72 -6.05 19.30
C PRO A 67 -5.62 -5.14 18.74
N ALA A 68 -5.69 -3.85 19.06
CA ALA A 68 -4.75 -2.82 18.59
C ALA A 68 -3.27 -3.11 18.89
N HIS A 69 -2.95 -3.91 19.92
CA HIS A 69 -1.56 -4.27 20.21
C HIS A 69 -0.89 -5.13 19.13
N GLN A 70 -1.66 -5.72 18.19
CA GLN A 70 -1.12 -6.44 17.04
C GLN A 70 -0.72 -5.51 15.88
N GLU A 71 -1.16 -4.25 15.90
CA GLU A 71 -0.94 -3.28 14.83
C GLU A 71 0.55 -3.07 14.57
N ASP A 72 1.32 -2.76 15.61
CA ASP A 72 2.76 -2.52 15.49
C ASP A 72 3.50 -3.75 14.94
N ARG A 73 3.07 -4.95 15.33
CA ARG A 73 3.63 -6.21 14.83
C ARG A 73 3.32 -6.40 13.35
N PHE A 74 2.08 -6.13 12.95
CA PHE A 74 1.66 -6.19 11.55
C PHE A 74 2.45 -5.19 10.70
N ILE A 75 2.54 -3.93 11.13
CA ILE A 75 3.25 -2.88 10.39
C ILE A 75 4.74 -3.22 10.25
N ALA A 76 5.38 -3.71 11.33
CA ALA A 76 6.78 -4.11 11.28
C ALA A 76 7.00 -5.27 10.28
N CYS A 77 6.19 -6.31 10.36
CA CYS A 77 6.30 -7.49 9.49
C CYS A 77 5.97 -7.13 8.03
N TYR A 78 4.93 -6.32 7.79
CA TYR A 78 4.59 -5.79 6.47
C TYR A 78 5.76 -5.02 5.86
N ARG A 79 6.38 -4.10 6.60
CA ARG A 79 7.53 -3.31 6.13
C ARG A 79 8.72 -4.20 5.81
N GLU A 80 9.00 -5.18 6.67
CA GLU A 80 10.05 -6.16 6.42
C GLU A 80 9.79 -6.90 5.11
N HIS A 81 8.58 -7.42 4.86
CA HIS A 81 8.28 -8.13 3.62
C HIS A 81 8.24 -7.23 2.38
N TYR A 82 7.76 -5.99 2.53
CA TYR A 82 7.74 -5.02 1.44
C TYR A 82 9.18 -4.67 1.00
N LEU A 83 10.10 -4.55 1.95
CA LEU A 83 11.51 -4.23 1.70
C LEU A 83 12.36 -5.46 1.35
N ALA A 84 12.14 -6.62 1.98
CA ALA A 84 12.96 -7.82 1.79
C ALA A 84 12.87 -8.39 0.37
N ARG A 85 11.83 -8.02 -0.39
CA ARG A 85 11.68 -8.37 -1.82
C ARG A 85 12.31 -7.36 -2.78
N THR A 86 13.09 -6.38 -2.29
CA THR A 86 13.81 -5.42 -3.14
C THR A 86 15.08 -6.04 -3.76
N VAL A 87 14.88 -6.98 -4.67
CA VAL A 87 15.88 -7.25 -5.72
C VAL A 87 15.57 -6.36 -6.94
N ASP A 88 14.28 -6.15 -7.22
CA ASP A 88 13.81 -5.31 -8.32
C ASP A 88 13.02 -4.09 -7.82
N PRO A 89 13.19 -2.91 -8.45
CA PRO A 89 12.35 -1.75 -8.18
C PRO A 89 10.87 -2.05 -8.49
N VAL A 90 9.96 -1.32 -7.83
CA VAL A 90 8.55 -1.36 -8.23
C VAL A 90 8.45 -0.77 -9.65
N PRO A 91 7.78 -1.45 -10.60
CA PRO A 91 7.59 -0.89 -11.94
C PRO A 91 6.76 0.40 -11.87
N LEU A 92 7.06 1.33 -12.78
CA LEU A 92 6.21 2.49 -13.02
C LEU A 92 5.08 2.12 -13.99
N PHE A 93 3.95 2.82 -13.91
CA PHE A 93 2.93 2.68 -14.96
C PHE A 93 3.50 3.13 -16.32
N PRO A 94 3.02 2.57 -17.46
CA PRO A 94 3.57 2.83 -18.80
C PRO A 94 3.57 4.30 -19.29
N ARG A 95 3.01 5.22 -18.51
CA ARG A 95 2.90 6.66 -18.79
C ARG A 95 3.13 7.54 -17.55
N ALA A 96 3.76 6.98 -16.52
CA ALA A 96 4.22 7.74 -15.37
C ALA A 96 5.44 8.62 -15.74
#